data_AF-A0A7Z9FK06-F1
#
_entry.id   AF-A0A7Z9FK06-F1
#
_cell.length_a   1.000
_cell.length_b   1.000
_cell.length_c   1.000
_cell.angle_alpha   90.00
_cell.angle_beta   90.00
_cell.angle_gamma   90.00
#
_symmetry.space_group_name_H-M   'P 1'
#
loop_
_entity.id
_entity.type
_entity.pdbx_description
1 polymer ?
#
loop_
_entity_poly.entity_id
_entity_poly.type
_entity_poly.pdbx_seq_one_letter_code
_entity_poly.pdbx_strand_id
1 'polypeptide(L)' 'MDIKRIHHVAYRCNNARETVEFYQRVMGMDFQLAIAENEVPSTKEPDPYMHVFMDAG' A
#
# COMPACT_ATOMS: atom_id res chain seq x y z
N MET A 1 2.20 21.56 -19.11
CA MET A 1 1.76 21.22 -17.74
C MET A 1 2.86 20.33 -17.19
N ASP A 2 3.64 20.82 -16.24
CA ASP A 2 4.87 20.13 -15.82
C ASP A 2 4.59 19.25 -14.60
N ILE A 3 4.83 17.94 -14.75
CA ILE A 3 4.71 16.96 -13.67
C ILE A 3 5.91 17.14 -12.72
N LYS A 4 5.65 17.34 -11.41
CA LYS A 4 6.69 17.58 -10.40
C LYS A 4 7.20 16.30 -9.72
N ARG A 5 6.28 15.40 -9.40
CA ARG A 5 6.56 14.10 -8.75
C ARG A 5 5.33 13.20 -8.82
N ILE A 6 5.53 11.94 -8.52
CA ILE A 6 4.44 10.98 -8.29
C ILE A 6 3.94 11.19 -6.85
N HIS A 7 2.62 11.25 -6.65
CA HIS A 7 2.03 11.42 -5.32
C HIS A 7 1.99 10.09 -4.54
N HIS A 8 1.60 8.99 -5.19
CA HIS A 8 1.63 7.65 -4.64
C HIS A 8 1.50 6.63 -5.79
N VAL A 9 1.93 5.40 -5.56
CA VAL A 9 1.69 4.26 -6.47
C VAL A 9 1.27 3.07 -5.64
N ALA A 10 0.32 2.28 -6.15
CA ALA A 10 -0.13 1.05 -5.51
C ALA A 10 0.11 -0.14 -6.43
N TYR A 11 0.61 -1.23 -5.85
CA TYR A 11 0.80 -2.51 -6.52
C TYR A 11 0.16 -3.61 -5.69
N ARG A 12 -0.25 -4.69 -6.35
CA ARG A 12 -0.77 -5.87 -5.64
C ARG A 12 0.38 -6.61 -4.95
N CYS A 13 0.19 -6.91 -3.68
CA CYS A 13 1.07 -7.80 -2.93
C CYS A 13 0.50 -9.23 -2.92
N ASN A 14 1.34 -10.24 -3.09
CA ASN A 14 0.95 -11.63 -2.86
C ASN A 14 0.96 -11.96 -1.36
N ASN A 15 2.00 -11.51 -0.66
CA ASN A 15 2.14 -11.63 0.78
C ASN A 15 2.52 -10.26 1.37
N ALA A 16 1.66 -9.71 2.24
CA ALA A 16 1.86 -8.39 2.81
C ALA A 16 3.14 -8.28 3.65
N ARG A 17 3.45 -9.32 4.46
CA ARG A 17 4.64 -9.34 5.31
C ARG A 17 5.92 -9.34 4.47
N GLU A 18 6.03 -10.27 3.52
CA GLU A 18 7.21 -10.36 2.65
C GLU A 18 7.41 -9.07 1.85
N THR A 19 6.31 -8.45 1.43
CA THR A 19 6.34 -7.18 0.70
C THR A 19 6.88 -6.06 1.58
N VAL A 20 6.37 -5.90 2.81
CA VAL A 20 6.86 -4.89 3.77
C VAL A 20 8.34 -5.13 4.10
N GLU A 21 8.73 -6.36 4.43
CA GLU A 21 10.11 -6.72 4.75
C GLU A 21 11.06 -6.44 3.58
N PHE A 22 10.62 -6.70 2.34
CA PHE A 22 11.37 -6.36 1.13
C PHE A 22 11.58 -4.85 1.01
N TYR A 23 10.51 -4.05 1.09
CA TYR A 23 10.62 -2.60 0.94
C TYR A 23 11.43 -1.94 2.06
N GLN A 24 11.31 -2.42 3.31
CA GLN A 24 12.15 -1.97 4.42
C GLN A 24 13.63 -2.27 4.16
N ARG A 25 13.96 -3.51 3.82
CA ARG A 25 15.35 -3.96 3.70
C ARG A 25 16.05 -3.45 2.44
N VAL A 26 15.36 -3.44 1.31
CA VAL A 26 15.96 -3.17 -0.01
C VAL A 26 15.86 -1.70 -0.37
N MET A 27 14.74 -1.05 -0.03
CA MET A 27 14.47 0.33 -0.42
C MET A 27 14.59 1.32 0.74
N GLY A 28 14.75 0.84 1.99
CA GLY A 28 14.80 1.71 3.17
C GLY A 28 13.48 2.42 3.46
N MET A 29 12.36 1.87 2.98
CA MET A 29 11.05 2.49 3.15
C MET A 29 10.47 2.16 4.53
N ASP A 30 9.95 3.17 5.22
CA ASP A 30 9.35 3.00 6.55
C ASP A 30 7.91 2.53 6.44
N PHE A 31 7.55 1.49 7.21
CA PHE A 31 6.16 1.08 7.33
C PHE A 31 5.38 2.14 8.09
N GLN A 32 4.31 2.67 7.49
CA GLN A 32 3.49 3.73 8.07
C GLN A 32 2.26 3.15 8.78
N LEU A 33 1.42 2.44 8.03
CA LEU A 33 0.18 1.86 8.55
C LEU A 33 -0.34 0.75 7.64
N ALA A 34 -1.27 -0.04 8.18
CA ALA A 34 -2.08 -0.97 7.41
C ALA A 34 -3.56 -0.75 7.70
N ILE A 35 -4.40 -0.80 6.67
CA ILE A 35 -5.85 -0.79 6.80
C ILE A 35 -6.41 -2.09 6.21
N ALA A 36 -7.46 -2.60 6.82
CA ALA A 36 -8.22 -3.74 6.32
C ALA A 36 -9.70 -3.40 6.36
N GLU A 37 -10.40 -3.75 5.29
CA GLU A 37 -11.84 -3.54 5.16
C GLU A 37 -12.47 -4.82 4.62
N ASN A 38 -13.69 -5.10 5.06
CA ASN A 38 -14.45 -6.26 4.59
C ASN A 38 -15.30 -5.95 3.35
N GLU A 39 -15.53 -4.67 3.08
CA GLU A 39 -16.45 -4.20 2.05
C GLU A 39 -15.82 -3.07 1.23
N VAL A 40 -16.21 -2.97 -0.04
CA VAL A 40 -15.83 -1.85 -0.91
C VAL A 40 -16.43 -0.55 -0.34
N PRO A 41 -15.64 0.51 -0.07
CA PRO A 41 -16.14 1.71 0.58
C PRO A 41 -17.30 2.40 -0.14
N SER A 42 -17.30 2.38 -1.48
CA SER A 42 -18.27 3.04 -2.34
C SER A 42 -19.54 2.24 -2.59
N THR A 43 -19.46 0.90 -2.70
CA THR A 43 -20.61 0.04 -3.05
C THR A 43 -21.17 -0.76 -1.89
N LYS A 44 -20.41 -0.92 -0.79
CA LYS A 44 -20.72 -1.82 0.34
C LYS A 44 -20.79 -3.29 -0.03
N GLU A 45 -20.25 -3.66 -1.18
CA GLU A 45 -20.17 -5.07 -1.59
C GLU A 45 -19.09 -5.81 -0.79
N PRO A 46 -19.31 -7.08 -0.42
CA PRO A 46 -18.29 -7.88 0.26
C PRO A 46 -17.08 -8.11 -0.66
N ASP A 47 -15.96 -7.48 -0.31
CA ASP A 47 -14.67 -7.62 -0.99
C ASP A 47 -13.58 -7.38 0.06
N PRO A 48 -13.14 -8.42 0.78
CA PRO A 48 -12.17 -8.26 1.85
C PRO A 48 -10.79 -7.94 1.29
N TYR A 49 -10.24 -6.78 1.67
CA TYR A 49 -8.91 -6.33 1.23
C TYR A 49 -8.09 -5.72 2.35
N MET A 50 -6.79 -5.62 2.11
CA MET A 50 -5.83 -4.94 2.98
C MET A 50 -4.91 -4.05 2.14
N HIS A 51 -4.64 -2.85 2.62
CA HIS A 51 -3.58 -1.99 2.09
C HIS A 51 -2.50 -1.79 3.15
N VAL A 52 -1.25 -1.93 2.74
CA VAL A 52 -0.07 -1.57 3.54
C VAL A 52 0.57 -0.33 2.93
N PHE A 53 0.88 0.66 3.76
CA PHE A 53 1.45 1.93 3.32
C PHE A 53 2.91 2.02 3.78
N MET A 54 3.77 2.37 2.82
CA MET A 54 5.20 2.54 3.01
C MET A 54 5.57 3.98 2.65
N ASP A 55 6.44 4.61 3.44
CA ASP A 55 7.00 5.93 3.14
C ASP A 55 8.24 5.78 2.24
N ALA A 56 8.26 6.53 1.14
CA ALA A 56 9.31 6.51 0.13
C ALA A 56 10.18 7.79 0.14
N GLY A 57 10.01 8.67 1.14
CA GLY A 57 10.75 9.92 1.29
C GLY A 57 10.00 11.15 0.78
#